data_AF-A0A941WEG9-F1
#
_entry.id   AF-A0A941WEG9-F1
#
_cell.length_a   1.000
_cell.length_b   1.000
_cell.length_c   1.000
_cell.angle_alpha   90.00
_cell.angle_beta   90.00
_cell.angle_gamma   90.00
#
_symmetry.space_group_name_H-M   'P 1'
#
loop_
_entity.id
_entity.type
_entity.pdbx_description
1 polymer ?
#
loop_
_entity_poly.entity_id
_entity_poly.type
_entity_poly.pdbx_seq_one_letter_code
_entity_poly.pdbx_strand_id
1 'polypeptide(L)'
;MKRNIVALFGACVVLMTSCDLDYTNNGTINPDNVWSDKNMISSFLTDIYGNMLPGWPVSANNTDEGMNGPTNMSQFARGQITIDNYTTNWGYGNIDRINFFLDQLEGVTVLTDVEKKQMRGQALFWRAWDYWGKVFSVGGVPLITHF
;
A
#
# COMPACT_ATOMS: atom_id res chain seq x y z
N MET A 1 -65.67 13.42 -13.45
CA MET A 1 -65.06 12.24 -12.78
C MET A 1 -63.87 11.64 -13.53
N LYS A 2 -63.92 11.44 -14.86
CA LYS A 2 -62.81 10.84 -15.63
C LYS A 2 -61.50 11.65 -15.64
N ARG A 3 -61.54 12.98 -15.65
CA ARG A 3 -60.34 13.86 -15.58
C ARG A 3 -59.61 13.76 -14.23
N ASN A 4 -60.32 13.53 -13.14
CA ASN A 4 -59.72 13.41 -11.80
C ASN A 4 -59.05 12.05 -11.60
N ILE A 5 -59.57 10.99 -12.24
CA ILE A 5 -58.95 9.66 -12.24
C ILE A 5 -57.63 9.67 -13.02
N VAL A 6 -57.58 10.34 -14.18
CA VAL A 6 -56.34 10.49 -14.96
C VAL A 6 -55.29 11.32 -14.21
N ALA A 7 -55.70 12.39 -13.53
CA ALA A 7 -54.81 13.19 -12.69
C ALA A 7 -54.26 12.39 -11.49
N LEU A 8 -55.09 11.55 -10.86
CA LEU A 8 -54.69 10.69 -9.75
C LEU A 8 -53.72 9.58 -10.21
N PHE A 9 -53.93 9.02 -11.40
CA PHE A 9 -53.04 8.01 -11.98
C PHE A 9 -51.68 8.61 -12.39
N GLY A 10 -51.67 9.83 -12.93
CA GLY A 10 -50.44 10.57 -13.24
C GLY A 10 -49.63 10.94 -11.99
N ALA A 11 -50.30 11.31 -10.91
CA ALA A 11 -49.64 11.59 -9.62
C ALA A 11 -48.98 10.35 -9.01
N CYS A 12 -49.58 9.16 -9.15
CA CYS A 12 -49.00 7.90 -8.68
C CYS A 12 -47.75 7.47 -9.45
N VAL A 13 -47.61 7.83 -10.73
CA VAL A 13 -46.43 7.47 -11.54
C VAL A 13 -45.20 8.31 -11.16
N VAL A 14 -45.39 9.57 -10.76
CA VAL A 14 -44.30 10.45 -10.29
C VAL A 14 -43.77 10.02 -8.92
N LEU A 15 -44.58 9.34 -8.10
CA LEU A 15 -44.16 8.81 -6.80
C LEU A 15 -43.25 7.57 -6.88
N MET A 16 -43.05 7.00 -8.07
CA MET A 16 -42.21 5.81 -8.26
C MET A 16 -40.78 6.10 -8.75
N THR A 17 -40.37 7.38 -8.82
CA THR A 17 -39.02 7.76 -9.28
C THR A 17 -38.00 8.00 -8.15
N SER A 18 -38.30 7.64 -6.90
CA SER A 18 -37.39 7.89 -5.76
C SER A 18 -36.44 6.72 -5.44
N CYS A 19 -36.02 5.95 -6.44
CA CYS A 19 -34.98 4.95 -6.25
C CYS A 19 -33.63 5.65 -6.42
N ASP A 20 -33.02 6.04 -5.29
CA ASP A 20 -31.64 6.46 -5.25
C ASP A 20 -30.77 5.21 -5.41
N LEU A 21 -30.23 4.98 -6.61
CA LEU A 21 -29.41 3.80 -6.92
C LEU A 21 -27.96 3.97 -6.40
N ASP A 22 -27.59 5.20 -6.01
CA ASP A 22 -26.28 5.53 -5.49
C ASP A 22 -26.15 5.07 -4.03
N TYR A 23 -25.97 3.76 -3.86
CA TYR A 23 -25.65 3.16 -2.57
C TYR A 23 -24.17 3.37 -2.26
N THR A 24 -23.89 4.25 -1.28
CA THR A 24 -22.54 4.33 -0.71
C THR A 24 -22.25 3.05 0.06
N ASN A 25 -21.36 2.23 -0.47
CA ASN A 25 -20.94 1.00 0.18
C ASN A 25 -20.18 1.33 1.48
N ASN A 26 -20.86 1.16 2.62
CA ASN A 26 -20.28 1.39 3.94
C ASN A 26 -19.46 0.20 4.47
N GLY A 27 -19.46 -0.92 3.74
CA GLY A 27 -18.77 -2.16 4.13
C GLY A 27 -17.45 -2.40 3.40
N THR A 28 -17.10 -1.54 2.43
CA THR A 28 -15.86 -1.64 1.65
C THR A 28 -15.15 -0.29 1.66
N ILE A 29 -13.83 -0.30 1.80
CA ILE A 29 -13.01 0.92 1.70
C ILE A 29 -13.20 1.49 0.29
N ASN A 30 -13.97 2.58 0.16
CA ASN A 30 -14.07 3.31 -1.09
C ASN A 30 -12.74 4.06 -1.30
N PRO A 31 -11.98 3.77 -2.38
CA PRO A 31 -10.68 4.39 -2.66
C PRO A 31 -10.72 5.92 -2.64
N ASP A 32 -11.83 6.50 -3.10
CA ASP A 32 -11.98 7.95 -3.22
C ASP A 32 -12.18 8.61 -1.84
N ASN A 33 -12.78 7.88 -0.89
CA ASN A 33 -13.07 8.40 0.44
C ASN A 33 -11.88 8.27 1.41
N VAL A 34 -10.87 7.45 1.09
CA VAL A 34 -9.70 7.21 1.96
C VAL A 34 -9.03 8.53 2.35
N TRP A 35 -8.88 9.44 1.40
CA TRP A 35 -8.15 10.70 1.57
C TRP A 35 -8.94 11.79 2.29
N SER A 36 -10.22 11.52 2.59
CA SER A 36 -11.11 12.43 3.31
C SER A 36 -11.24 12.10 4.80
N ASP A 37 -10.82 10.90 5.23
CA ASP A 37 -10.87 10.45 6.62
C ASP A 37 -9.47 10.20 7.16
N LYS A 38 -9.10 10.95 8.20
CA LYS A 38 -7.81 10.82 8.88
C LYS A 38 -7.51 9.39 9.36
N ASN A 39 -8.51 8.64 9.83
CA ASN A 39 -8.32 7.26 10.27
C ASN A 39 -7.97 6.36 9.09
N MET A 40 -8.62 6.54 7.94
CA MET A 40 -8.34 5.77 6.73
C MET A 40 -6.94 6.07 6.19
N ILE A 41 -6.52 7.33 6.18
CA ILE A 41 -5.14 7.71 5.79
C ILE A 41 -4.13 7.07 6.75
N SER A 42 -4.41 7.11 8.06
CA SER A 42 -3.55 6.45 9.04
C SER A 42 -3.50 4.94 8.84
N SER A 43 -4.62 4.29 8.50
CA SER A 43 -4.67 2.87 8.17
C SER A 43 -3.85 2.54 6.92
N PHE A 44 -3.84 3.40 5.90
CA PHE A 44 -2.99 3.21 4.73
C PHE A 44 -1.50 3.22 5.10
N LEU A 45 -1.08 4.17 5.95
CA LEU A 45 0.28 4.19 6.47
C LEU A 45 0.59 2.94 7.31
N THR A 46 -0.34 2.52 8.17
CA THR A 46 -0.21 1.28 8.95
C THR A 46 -0.06 0.04 8.07
N ASP A 47 -0.74 -0.03 6.91
CA ASP A 47 -0.55 -1.10 5.93
C ASP A 47 0.88 -1.11 5.38
N ILE A 48 1.48 0.05 5.09
CA ILE A 48 2.91 0.15 4.71
C ILE A 48 3.80 -0.44 5.81
N TYR A 49 3.57 -0.08 7.07
CA TYR A 49 4.29 -0.67 8.21
C TYR A 49 4.09 -2.20 8.25
N GLY A 50 2.85 -2.68 8.14
CA GLY A 50 2.53 -4.11 8.19
C GLY A 50 3.21 -4.94 7.10
N ASN A 51 3.39 -4.39 5.91
CA ASN A 51 4.06 -5.06 4.80
C ASN A 51 5.60 -5.07 4.94
N MET A 52 6.18 -4.17 5.72
CA MET A 52 7.62 -3.88 5.67
C MET A 52 8.37 -4.07 7.00
N LEU A 53 7.66 -4.19 8.12
CA LEU A 53 8.26 -4.40 9.43
C LEU A 53 9.11 -5.68 9.42
N PRO A 54 10.44 -5.58 9.58
CA PRO A 54 11.29 -6.76 9.62
C PRO A 54 11.04 -7.56 10.90
N GLY A 55 11.07 -8.89 10.77
CA GLY A 55 11.11 -9.77 11.94
C GLY A 55 12.45 -9.71 12.67
N TRP A 56 12.51 -10.33 13.84
CA TRP A 56 13.78 -10.46 14.58
C TRP A 56 14.68 -11.49 13.89
N PRO A 57 15.94 -11.16 13.56
CA PRO A 57 16.87 -12.15 13.01
C PRO A 57 17.23 -13.17 14.09
N VAL A 58 16.92 -14.44 13.86
CA VAL A 58 17.15 -15.54 14.83
C VAL A 58 18.24 -16.53 14.40
N SER A 59 18.92 -16.29 13.27
CA SER A 59 20.00 -17.16 12.81
C SER A 59 21.07 -16.38 12.06
N ALA A 60 22.32 -16.79 12.20
CA ALA A 60 23.45 -16.36 11.39
C ALA A 60 23.74 -17.35 10.25
N ASN A 61 22.75 -18.16 9.84
CA ASN A 61 22.95 -19.14 8.78
C ASN A 61 23.31 -18.44 7.46
N ASN A 62 24.13 -19.10 6.65
CA ASN A 62 24.63 -18.60 5.38
C ASN A 62 25.72 -17.52 5.51
N THR A 63 26.27 -17.32 6.71
CA THR A 63 27.54 -16.62 6.95
C THR A 63 28.60 -17.62 7.46
N ASP A 64 29.80 -17.14 7.77
CA ASP A 64 30.85 -17.91 8.46
C ASP A 64 30.54 -18.19 9.94
N GLU A 65 29.52 -17.53 10.49
CA GLU A 65 29.09 -17.66 11.89
C GLU A 65 27.93 -18.66 12.10
N GLY A 66 27.38 -19.26 11.03
CA GLY A 66 26.23 -20.17 11.14
C GLY A 66 25.98 -21.07 9.93
N MET A 67 25.46 -22.27 10.19
CA MET A 67 25.15 -23.28 9.16
C MET A 67 23.73 -23.84 9.33
N ASN A 68 23.05 -24.13 8.22
CA ASN A 68 21.70 -24.73 8.24
C ASN A 68 21.70 -26.19 8.70
N GLY A 69 22.86 -26.84 8.70
CA GLY A 69 23.08 -28.20 9.19
C GLY A 69 24.55 -28.59 9.05
N PRO A 70 24.98 -29.71 9.65
CA PRO A 70 26.35 -30.18 9.54
C PRO A 70 26.76 -30.29 8.07
N THR A 71 27.91 -29.70 7.72
CA THR A 71 28.45 -29.65 6.34
C THR A 71 27.60 -28.90 5.30
N ASN A 72 26.53 -28.21 5.72
CA ASN A 72 25.65 -27.47 4.84
C ASN A 72 25.98 -25.97 4.86
N MET A 73 26.84 -25.57 3.92
CA MET A 73 27.17 -24.17 3.66
C MET A 73 26.49 -23.68 2.38
N SER A 74 25.94 -22.47 2.43
CA SER A 74 25.22 -21.86 1.29
C SER A 74 26.14 -21.67 0.09
N GLN A 75 25.56 -21.59 -1.12
CA GLN A 75 26.32 -21.25 -2.33
C GLN A 75 26.90 -19.83 -2.23
N PHE A 76 26.21 -18.93 -1.53
CA PHE A 76 26.67 -17.57 -1.24
C PHE A 76 27.97 -17.57 -0.42
N ALA A 77 27.98 -18.26 0.74
CA ALA A 77 29.15 -18.35 1.60
C ALA A 77 30.33 -19.10 0.95
N ARG A 78 30.05 -20.00 -0.01
CA ARG A 78 31.07 -20.69 -0.82
C ARG A 78 31.58 -19.88 -2.02
N GLY A 79 30.99 -18.73 -2.32
CA GLY A 79 31.34 -17.95 -3.51
C GLY A 79 30.96 -18.62 -4.84
N GLN A 80 29.93 -19.48 -4.84
CA GLN A 80 29.48 -20.26 -5.99
C GLN A 80 28.13 -19.76 -6.55
N ILE A 81 27.85 -18.47 -6.39
CA ILE A 81 26.58 -17.88 -6.87
C ILE A 81 26.57 -17.72 -8.39
N THR A 82 25.44 -18.09 -8.98
CA THR A 82 25.12 -17.88 -10.40
C THR A 82 23.69 -17.34 -10.50
N ILE A 83 23.33 -16.81 -11.67
CA ILE A 83 21.96 -16.32 -11.92
C ILE A 83 20.94 -17.45 -11.74
N ASP A 84 21.30 -18.69 -12.06
CA ASP A 84 20.41 -19.85 -11.97
C ASP A 84 20.18 -20.33 -10.53
N ASN A 85 21.12 -20.06 -9.61
CA ASN A 85 21.09 -20.63 -8.26
C ASN A 85 20.89 -19.60 -7.14
N TYR A 86 21.01 -18.31 -7.44
CA TYR A 86 20.87 -17.22 -6.49
C TYR A 86 20.12 -16.06 -7.14
N THR A 87 18.82 -15.97 -6.84
CA THR A 87 17.96 -14.87 -7.29
C THR A 87 17.54 -14.01 -6.11
N THR A 88 17.41 -12.71 -6.34
CA THR A 88 16.88 -11.76 -5.36
C THR A 88 15.51 -11.27 -5.82
N ASN A 89 14.60 -11.06 -4.88
CA ASN A 89 13.29 -10.49 -5.21
C ASN A 89 13.45 -8.99 -5.48
N TRP A 90 13.12 -8.55 -6.69
CA TRP A 90 13.29 -7.19 -7.19
C TRP A 90 11.96 -6.43 -7.38
N GLY A 91 10.91 -6.83 -6.66
CA GLY A 91 9.61 -6.16 -6.74
C GLY A 91 9.63 -4.71 -6.24
N TYR A 92 8.93 -3.83 -6.95
CA TYR A 92 8.73 -2.40 -6.60
C TYR A 92 7.37 -2.12 -5.96
N GLY A 93 6.53 -3.13 -5.73
CA GLY A 93 5.16 -2.92 -5.22
C GLY A 93 5.07 -2.14 -3.89
N ASN A 94 6.06 -2.26 -3.01
CA ASN A 94 6.15 -1.43 -1.80
C ASN A 94 6.47 0.03 -2.14
N ILE A 95 7.43 0.27 -3.03
CA ILE A 95 7.78 1.60 -3.53
C ILE A 95 6.57 2.25 -4.22
N ASP A 96 5.86 1.51 -5.06
CA ASP A 96 4.67 2.00 -5.77
C ASP A 96 3.58 2.44 -4.79
N ARG A 97 3.29 1.60 -3.79
CA ARG A 97 2.33 1.92 -2.72
C ARG A 97 2.75 3.16 -1.91
N ILE A 98 4.04 3.29 -1.61
CA ILE A 98 4.56 4.44 -0.86
C ILE A 98 4.51 5.72 -1.71
N ASN A 99 4.90 5.64 -2.99
CA ASN A 99 4.85 6.78 -3.90
C ASN A 99 3.40 7.25 -4.08
N PHE A 100 2.46 6.32 -4.29
CA PHE A 100 1.04 6.63 -4.33
C PHE A 100 0.56 7.33 -3.05
N PHE A 101 0.93 6.84 -1.87
CA PHE A 101 0.60 7.51 -0.61
C PHE A 101 1.18 8.94 -0.54
N LEU A 102 2.44 9.11 -0.93
CA LEU A 102 3.12 10.40 -0.90
C LEU A 102 2.46 11.42 -1.84
N ASP A 103 2.08 10.99 -3.04
CA ASP A 103 1.44 11.84 -4.05
C ASP A 103 0.02 12.24 -3.60
N GLN A 104 -0.76 11.30 -3.05
CA GLN A 104 -2.11 11.59 -2.53
C GLN A 104 -2.08 12.51 -1.31
N LEU A 105 -1.08 12.35 -0.43
CA LEU A 105 -0.92 13.14 0.78
C LEU A 105 -0.74 14.64 0.48
N GLU A 106 -0.25 15.02 -0.71
CA GLU A 106 -0.12 16.42 -1.11
C GLU A 106 -1.48 17.10 -1.19
N GLY A 107 -2.49 16.43 -1.75
CA GLY A 107 -3.86 16.93 -1.94
C GLY A 107 -4.77 16.84 -0.71
N VAL A 108 -4.37 16.11 0.33
CA VAL A 108 -5.19 15.93 1.55
C VAL A 108 -5.38 17.25 2.31
N THR A 109 -6.62 17.58 2.64
CA THR A 109 -6.98 18.78 3.42
C THR A 109 -7.46 18.48 4.85
N VAL A 110 -7.80 17.22 5.15
CA VAL A 110 -8.31 16.81 6.48
C VAL A 110 -7.20 16.71 7.55
N LEU A 111 -5.93 16.70 7.13
CA LEU A 111 -4.77 16.66 8.03
C LEU A 111 -4.19 18.04 8.27
N THR A 112 -3.70 18.28 9.49
CA THR A 112 -2.87 19.45 9.77
C THR A 112 -1.51 19.35 9.06
N ASP A 113 -0.83 20.48 8.86
CA ASP A 113 0.51 20.50 8.28
C ASP A 113 1.52 19.66 9.07
N VAL A 114 1.37 19.62 10.40
CA VAL A 114 2.25 18.83 11.27
C VAL A 114 2.05 17.35 11.03
N GLU A 115 0.80 16.89 10.99
CA GLU A 115 0.46 15.48 10.74
C GLU A 115 0.89 15.05 9.34
N LYS A 116 0.64 15.91 8.34
CA LYS A 116 1.06 15.67 6.96
C LYS A 116 2.57 15.50 6.87
N LYS A 117 3.35 16.38 7.52
CA LYS A 117 4.82 16.29 7.55
C LYS A 117 5.30 15.03 8.27
N GLN A 118 4.67 14.66 9.40
CA GLN A 118 5.01 13.45 10.15
C GLN A 118 4.74 12.18 9.33
N MET A 119 3.58 12.08 8.68
CA MET A 119 3.23 10.94 7.82
C MET A 119 4.15 10.85 6.60
N ARG A 120 4.47 12.00 5.96
CA ARG A 120 5.44 12.07 4.88
C ARG A 120 6.82 11.56 5.30
N GLY A 121 7.30 11.96 6.49
CA GLY A 121 8.58 11.50 7.03
C GLY A 121 8.61 9.98 7.22
N GLN A 122 7.55 9.40 7.78
CA GLN A 122 7.42 7.95 7.97
C GLN A 122 7.41 7.20 6.63
N ALA A 123 6.65 7.66 5.65
CA ALA A 123 6.60 7.07 4.32
C ALA A 123 7.96 7.16 3.60
N LEU A 124 8.65 8.29 3.70
CA LEU A 124 9.99 8.47 3.13
C LEU A 124 11.02 7.54 3.78
N PHE A 125 10.95 7.32 5.10
CA PHE A 125 11.78 6.33 5.78
C PHE A 125 11.57 4.93 5.18
N TRP A 126 10.32 4.49 5.03
CA TRP A 126 10.03 3.18 4.46
C TRP A 126 10.49 3.08 3.01
N ARG A 127 10.34 4.13 2.20
CA ARG A 127 10.87 4.14 0.83
C ARG A 127 12.38 3.97 0.82
N ALA A 128 13.09 4.68 1.69
CA ALA A 128 14.53 4.54 1.83
C ALA A 128 14.94 3.15 2.32
N TRP A 129 14.18 2.55 3.24
CA TRP A 129 14.40 1.18 3.73
C TRP A 129 14.26 0.13 2.62
N ASP A 130 13.23 0.25 1.78
CA ASP A 130 13.04 -0.66 0.64
C ASP A 130 14.16 -0.53 -0.40
N TYR A 131 14.54 0.72 -0.74
CA TYR A 131 15.67 0.99 -1.62
C TYR A 131 16.99 0.47 -1.03
N TRP A 132 17.20 0.60 0.27
CA TRP A 132 18.39 0.09 0.93
C TRP A 132 18.52 -1.42 0.77
N GLY A 133 17.45 -2.19 1.00
CA GLY A 133 17.48 -3.65 0.80
C GLY A 133 17.83 -4.04 -0.64
N LYS A 134 17.33 -3.27 -1.62
CA LYS A 134 17.68 -3.44 -3.03
C LYS A 134 19.17 -3.12 -3.26
N VAL A 135 19.63 -1.94 -2.88
CA VAL A 135 21.03 -1.53 -3.07
C VAL A 135 22.01 -2.46 -2.38
N PHE A 136 21.69 -2.91 -1.17
CA PHE A 136 22.48 -3.87 -0.42
C PHE A 136 22.65 -5.21 -1.15
N SER A 137 21.63 -5.67 -1.88
CA SER A 137 21.67 -6.98 -2.56
C SER A 137 22.34 -6.97 -3.92
N VAL A 138 22.25 -5.87 -4.68
CA VAL A 138 22.63 -5.82 -6.11
C VAL A 138 23.43 -4.58 -6.51
N GLY A 139 23.58 -3.58 -5.63
CA GLY A 139 24.19 -2.31 -5.95
C GLY A 139 23.23 -1.32 -6.60
N GLY A 140 23.59 -0.75 -7.76
CA GLY A 140 22.78 0.30 -8.40
C GLY A 140 21.41 -0.21 -8.84
N VAL A 141 20.35 0.54 -8.52
CA VAL A 141 18.96 0.21 -8.89
C VAL A 141 18.22 1.43 -9.47
N PRO A 142 17.19 1.22 -10.31
CA PRO A 142 16.34 2.29 -10.79
C PRO A 142 15.65 3.05 -9.66
N LEU A 143 15.64 4.39 -9.72
CA LEU A 143 14.92 5.23 -8.76
C LEU A 143 13.58 5.66 -9.34
N ILE A 144 12.51 5.13 -8.75
CA ILE A 144 11.11 5.45 -9.02
C ILE A 144 10.56 6.18 -7.79
N THR A 145 10.24 7.46 -7.92
CA THR A 145 9.90 8.32 -6.77
C THR A 145 8.48 8.90 -6.81
N HIS A 146 7.72 8.59 -7.86
CA HIS A 146 6.35 9.02 -8.09
C HIS A 146 5.54 7.90 -8.72
N PHE A 147 4.22 8.00 -8.62
CA PHE A 147 3.27 7.13 -9.29
C PHE A 147 2.85 7.67 -10.67
#